data_AF-A0AAW9KAL7-F1
#
_entry.id   AF-A0AAW9KAL7-F1
#
_cell.length_a   1.000
_cell.length_b   1.000
_cell.length_c   1.000
_cell.angle_alpha   90.00
_cell.angle_beta   90.00
_cell.angle_gamma   90.00
#
_symmetry.space_group_name_H-M   'P 1'
#
loop_
_entity.id
_entity.type
_entity.pdbx_description
1 polymer ?
#
loop_
_entity_poly.entity_id
_entity_poly.type
_entity_poly.pdbx_seq_one_letter_code
_entity_poly.pdbx_strand_id
1 'polypeptide(L)'
;MLSGILLVCIAVVWFLVTNLTSTNTDYVVDYINKNPDKVSLSIKYNDDTLVDYNADRVMPLASAAHVLVAIEYAEQASEGIISSDEYVKISDLNRYYIPKFDGGAQEAWIKSMRSNNLVKDEAISLEEVAKGMILY
;
A
#
# COMPACT_ATOMS: atom_id res chain seq x y z
N MET A 1 57.12 12.48 7.33
CA MET A 1 56.51 12.17 6.02
C MET A 1 55.39 11.15 6.12
N LEU A 2 55.59 10.00 6.79
CA LEU A 2 54.54 8.97 6.94
C LEU A 2 53.24 9.46 7.60
N SER A 3 53.31 10.26 8.69
CA SER A 3 52.11 10.73 9.40
C SER A 3 51.26 11.72 8.59
N GLY A 4 51.88 12.48 7.68
CA GLY A 4 51.16 13.40 6.80
C GLY A 4 50.41 12.65 5.69
N ILE A 5 51.02 11.59 5.14
CA ILE A 5 50.39 10.72 4.15
C ILE A 5 49.19 9.99 4.77
N LEU A 6 49.32 9.52 6.01
CA LEU A 6 48.23 8.84 6.72
C LEU A 6 47.02 9.77 6.95
N LEU A 7 47.26 11.02 7.34
CA LEU A 7 46.19 12.02 7.52
C LEU A 7 45.46 12.34 6.20
N VAL A 8 46.18 12.45 5.10
CA VAL A 8 45.58 12.68 3.77
C VAL A 8 44.75 11.47 3.34
N CYS A 9 45.25 10.24 3.53
CA CYS A 9 44.49 9.04 3.22
C CYS A 9 43.20 8.94 4.04
N ILE A 10 43.25 9.28 5.34
CA ILE A 10 42.06 9.30 6.19
C ILE A 10 41.06 10.36 5.71
N ALA A 11 41.52 11.56 5.36
CA ALA A 11 40.65 12.62 4.85
C ALA A 11 39.98 12.24 3.51
N VAL A 12 40.72 11.58 2.61
CA VAL A 12 40.18 11.11 1.32
C VAL A 12 39.16 9.98 1.53
N VAL A 13 39.47 9.00 2.38
CA VAL A 13 38.53 7.92 2.71
C VAL A 13 37.29 8.50 3.38
N TRP A 14 37.44 9.45 4.30
CA TRP A 14 36.31 10.11 4.94
C TRP A 14 35.44 10.88 3.94
N PHE A 15 36.05 11.65 3.04
CA PHE A 15 35.34 12.37 1.97
C PHE A 15 34.61 11.42 1.01
N LEU A 16 35.23 10.29 0.64
CA LEU A 16 34.59 9.29 -0.21
C LEU A 16 33.43 8.60 0.51
N VAL A 17 33.61 8.21 1.77
CA VAL A 17 32.54 7.61 2.58
C VAL A 17 31.38 8.60 2.71
N THR A 18 31.60 9.86 3.09
CA THR A 18 30.51 10.84 3.25
C THR A 18 29.73 11.12 1.96
N ASN A 19 30.39 11.12 0.80
CA ASN A 19 29.72 11.34 -0.49
C ASN A 19 29.05 10.08 -1.06
N LEU A 20 29.50 8.89 -0.66
CA LEU A 20 28.89 7.62 -1.08
C LEU A 20 27.77 7.18 -0.12
N THR A 21 27.79 7.65 1.14
CA THR A 21 26.75 7.36 2.15
C THR A 21 25.73 8.48 2.30
N SER A 22 25.85 9.61 1.58
CA SER A 22 24.77 10.58 1.50
C SER A 22 23.64 9.96 0.67
N THR A 23 22.68 9.34 1.35
CA THR A 23 21.41 8.95 0.73
C THR A 23 20.74 10.23 0.27
N ASN A 24 20.93 10.58 -1.01
CA ASN A 24 20.34 11.76 -1.63
C ASN A 24 18.82 11.59 -1.63
N THR A 25 18.16 12.10 -0.59
CA THR A 25 16.70 12.08 -0.44
C THR A 25 15.99 12.94 -1.48
N ASP A 26 16.72 13.85 -2.13
CA ASP A 26 16.15 14.79 -3.11
C ASP A 26 15.74 14.07 -4.40
N TYR A 27 16.15 12.81 -4.62
CA TYR A 27 15.76 12.07 -5.84
C TYR A 27 14.24 12.00 -6.03
N VAL A 28 13.46 11.88 -4.94
CA VAL A 28 11.98 11.85 -5.01
C VAL A 28 11.46 13.20 -5.44
N VAL A 29 11.93 14.27 -4.81
CA VAL A 29 11.53 15.66 -5.12
C VAL A 29 11.93 16.01 -6.56
N ASP A 30 13.14 15.67 -6.96
CA ASP A 30 13.64 15.81 -8.33
C ASP A 30 12.80 15.05 -9.34
N TYR A 31 12.40 13.81 -9.00
CA TYR A 31 11.56 13.01 -9.88
C TYR A 31 10.18 13.65 -10.07
N ILE A 32 9.56 14.12 -8.97
CA ILE A 32 8.27 14.81 -8.98
C ILE A 32 8.36 16.07 -9.85
N ASN A 33 9.40 16.88 -9.67
CA ASN A 33 9.65 18.10 -10.44
C ASN A 33 9.88 17.81 -11.93
N LYS A 34 10.58 16.72 -12.27
CA LYS A 34 10.86 16.31 -13.66
C LYS A 34 9.66 15.61 -14.33
N ASN A 35 8.68 15.13 -13.56
CA ASN A 35 7.53 14.37 -14.06
C ASN A 35 6.20 14.89 -13.48
N PRO A 36 5.85 16.17 -13.66
CA PRO A 36 4.68 16.77 -13.01
C PRO A 36 3.36 16.09 -13.39
N ASP A 37 3.25 15.52 -14.59
CA ASP A 37 2.02 14.85 -15.03
C ASP A 37 1.86 13.41 -14.53
N LYS A 38 2.88 12.87 -13.86
CA LYS A 38 2.88 11.47 -13.37
C LYS A 38 2.68 11.35 -11.87
N VAL A 39 2.66 12.47 -11.14
CA VAL A 39 2.59 12.47 -9.68
C VAL A 39 1.56 13.47 -9.18
N SER A 40 0.77 13.01 -8.21
CA SER A 40 -0.09 13.80 -7.35
C SER A 40 0.26 13.48 -5.89
N LEU A 41 0.29 14.49 -5.03
CA LEU A 41 0.60 14.36 -3.61
C LEU A 41 -0.27 15.33 -2.79
N SER A 42 -1.02 14.78 -1.84
CA SER A 42 -1.77 15.54 -0.85
C SER A 42 -1.41 15.04 0.54
N ILE A 43 -1.00 15.93 1.44
CA ILE A 43 -0.72 15.61 2.84
C ILE A 43 -1.54 16.56 3.71
N LYS A 44 -2.35 15.98 4.60
CA LYS A 44 -3.17 16.73 5.56
C LYS A 44 -2.85 16.27 6.98
N TYR A 45 -2.83 17.21 7.93
CA TYR A 45 -2.61 16.95 9.35
C TYR A 45 -3.59 17.80 10.17
N ASN A 46 -4.47 17.14 10.94
CA ASN A 46 -5.50 17.81 11.75
C ASN A 46 -6.23 18.92 10.96
N ASP A 47 -6.79 18.55 9.80
CA ASP A 47 -7.47 19.44 8.85
C ASP A 47 -6.60 20.47 8.10
N ASP A 48 -5.34 20.67 8.50
CA ASP A 48 -4.40 21.53 7.77
C ASP A 48 -3.78 20.82 6.57
N THR A 49 -3.85 21.44 5.39
CA THR A 49 -3.13 20.97 4.20
C THR A 49 -1.66 21.37 4.29
N LEU A 50 -0.79 20.39 4.51
CA LEU A 50 0.66 20.57 4.57
C LEU A 50 1.29 20.55 3.17
N VAL A 51 0.76 19.72 2.28
CA VAL A 51 1.21 19.60 0.89
C VAL A 51 -0.01 19.44 -0.02
N ASP A 52 -0.04 20.23 -1.09
CA ASP A 52 -1.00 20.14 -2.18
C ASP A 52 -0.26 20.28 -3.51
N TYR A 53 -0.02 19.15 -4.16
CA TYR A 53 0.65 19.09 -5.46
C TYR A 53 -0.17 18.22 -6.40
N ASN A 54 -0.81 18.86 -7.39
CA ASN A 54 -1.72 18.20 -8.33
C ASN A 54 -2.82 17.36 -7.62
N ALA A 55 -3.32 17.76 -6.45
CA ALA A 55 -4.25 16.93 -5.68
C ALA A 55 -5.56 16.64 -6.44
N ASP A 56 -6.03 17.58 -7.27
CA ASP A 56 -7.26 17.42 -8.07
C ASP A 56 -7.05 16.63 -9.38
N ARG A 57 -5.83 16.18 -9.67
CA ARG A 57 -5.56 15.38 -10.87
C ARG A 57 -6.11 13.98 -10.70
N VAL A 58 -6.94 13.55 -11.64
CA VAL A 58 -7.42 12.16 -11.70
C VAL A 58 -6.25 11.21 -11.96
N MET A 59 -6.02 10.28 -11.03
CA MET A 59 -4.98 9.26 -11.10
C MET A 59 -5.60 7.86 -11.00
N PRO A 60 -5.01 6.83 -11.64
CA PRO A 60 -5.46 5.45 -11.49
C PRO A 60 -5.21 4.97 -10.05
N LEU A 61 -6.27 4.53 -9.36
CA LEU A 61 -6.18 4.11 -7.96
C LEU A 61 -5.69 2.66 -7.78
N ALA A 62 -5.88 1.80 -8.78
CA ALA A 62 -5.65 0.36 -8.64
C ALA A 62 -6.30 -0.17 -7.33
N SER A 63 -5.60 -0.97 -6.53
CA SER A 63 -6.10 -1.51 -5.27
C SER A 63 -6.43 -0.45 -4.20
N ALA A 64 -6.02 0.81 -4.35
CA ALA A 64 -6.47 1.88 -3.45
C ALA A 64 -8.00 2.11 -3.54
N ALA A 65 -8.64 1.70 -4.63
CA ALA A 65 -10.10 1.73 -4.75
C ALA A 65 -10.80 0.80 -3.74
N HIS A 66 -10.12 -0.22 -3.19
CA HIS A 66 -10.70 -1.08 -2.14
C HIS A 66 -11.05 -0.31 -0.87
N VAL A 67 -10.40 0.83 -0.60
CA VAL A 67 -10.77 1.70 0.52
C VAL A 67 -12.20 2.20 0.38
N LEU A 68 -12.63 2.54 -0.84
CA LEU A 68 -14.02 2.97 -1.09
C LEU A 68 -15.00 1.83 -0.81
N VAL A 69 -14.67 0.61 -1.23
CA VAL A 69 -15.50 -0.59 -0.97
C VAL A 69 -15.57 -0.90 0.52
N ALA A 70 -14.46 -0.75 1.25
CA ALA A 70 -14.42 -0.96 2.70
C ALA A 70 -15.24 0.09 3.47
N ILE A 71 -15.23 1.35 3.02
CA ILE A 71 -16.09 2.40 3.57
C ILE A 71 -17.57 2.04 3.35
N GLU A 72 -17.95 1.71 2.12
CA GLU A 72 -19.33 1.33 1.77
C GLU A 72 -19.80 0.10 2.59
N TYR A 73 -18.94 -0.91 2.73
CA TYR A 73 -19.21 -2.07 3.59
C TYR A 73 -19.49 -1.64 5.04
N ALA A 74 -18.65 -0.77 5.60
CA ALA A 74 -18.79 -0.33 6.98
C ALA A 74 -20.07 0.50 7.19
N GLU A 75 -20.39 1.39 6.26
CA GLU A 75 -21.62 2.20 6.28
C GLU A 75 -22.86 1.29 6.23
N GLN A 76 -22.96 0.42 5.23
CA GLN A 76 -24.11 -0.50 5.10
C GLN A 76 -24.25 -1.45 6.28
N ALA A 77 -23.14 -1.97 6.82
CA ALA A 77 -23.17 -2.84 7.99
C ALA A 77 -23.65 -2.07 9.24
N SER A 78 -23.21 -0.82 9.41
CA SER A 78 -23.63 0.02 10.54
C SER A 78 -25.11 0.41 10.49
N GLU A 79 -25.66 0.56 9.28
CA GLU A 79 -27.07 0.84 9.04
C GLU A 79 -27.94 -0.42 9.05
N GLY A 80 -27.34 -1.61 9.15
CA GLY A 80 -28.05 -2.89 9.12
C GLY A 80 -28.63 -3.25 7.75
N ILE A 81 -28.15 -2.62 6.68
CA ILE A 81 -28.52 -2.94 5.29
C ILE A 81 -27.96 -4.31 4.91
N ILE A 82 -26.74 -4.63 5.39
CA ILE A 82 -26.09 -5.94 5.24
C ILE A 82 -25.72 -6.50 6.61
N SER A 83 -25.64 -7.84 6.71
CA SER A 83 -25.12 -8.50 7.92
C SER A 83 -23.61 -8.69 7.76
N SER A 84 -22.82 -8.09 8.66
CA SER A 84 -21.35 -8.21 8.63
C SER A 84 -20.86 -9.65 8.80
N ASP A 85 -21.63 -10.46 9.52
CA ASP A 85 -21.35 -11.87 9.83
C ASP A 85 -21.97 -12.86 8.84
N GLU A 86 -22.61 -12.38 7.77
CA GLU A 86 -23.13 -13.24 6.71
C GLU A 86 -21.99 -14.04 6.07
N TYR A 87 -22.20 -15.35 5.86
CA TYR A 87 -21.23 -16.22 5.23
C TYR A 87 -21.40 -16.24 3.72
N VAL A 88 -20.36 -15.83 2.99
CA VAL A 88 -20.28 -15.84 1.54
C VAL A 88 -19.52 -17.07 1.07
N LYS A 89 -20.07 -17.82 0.11
CA LYS A 89 -19.40 -19.02 -0.43
C LYS A 89 -18.15 -18.64 -1.21
N ILE A 90 -17.08 -19.40 -1.00
CA ILE A 90 -15.82 -19.25 -1.76
C ILE A 90 -16.07 -19.42 -3.27
N SER A 91 -17.03 -20.27 -3.67
CA SER A 91 -17.42 -20.43 -5.08
C SER A 91 -17.98 -19.14 -5.69
N ASP A 92 -18.70 -18.34 -4.91
CA ASP A 92 -19.30 -17.09 -5.38
C ASP A 92 -18.24 -16.00 -5.52
N LEU A 93 -17.28 -15.95 -4.58
CA LEU A 93 -16.10 -15.09 -4.69
C LEU A 93 -15.26 -15.44 -5.93
N ASN A 94 -15.02 -16.73 -6.15
CA ASN A 94 -14.22 -17.20 -7.29
C ASN A 94 -14.86 -16.95 -8.65
N ARG A 95 -16.15 -16.64 -8.72
CA ARG A 95 -16.83 -16.28 -9.98
C ARG A 95 -16.28 -14.99 -10.58
N TYR A 96 -15.77 -14.10 -9.74
CA TYR A 96 -15.20 -12.80 -10.15
C TYR A 96 -13.67 -12.80 -10.18
N TYR A 97 -13.04 -13.91 -9.79
CA TYR A 97 -11.59 -14.04 -9.79
C TYR A 97 -11.06 -14.30 -11.20
N ILE A 98 -10.11 -13.47 -11.62
CA ILE A 98 -9.33 -13.70 -12.84
C ILE A 98 -7.95 -14.20 -12.41
N PRO A 99 -7.60 -15.47 -12.68
CA PRO A 99 -6.34 -16.04 -12.24
C PRO A 99 -5.14 -15.23 -12.72
N LYS A 100 -4.16 -15.01 -11.82
CA LYS A 100 -2.86 -14.36 -12.06
C LYS A 100 -2.92 -12.83 -12.29
N PHE A 101 -4.05 -12.17 -12.09
CA PHE A 101 -4.17 -10.71 -12.25
C PHE A 101 -3.94 -9.92 -10.96
N ASP A 102 -3.97 -10.58 -9.82
CA ASP A 102 -3.84 -9.98 -8.48
C ASP A 102 -2.49 -10.35 -7.81
N GLY A 103 -1.54 -10.91 -8.56
CA GLY A 103 -0.27 -11.38 -8.01
C GLY A 103 -0.38 -12.58 -7.05
N GLY A 104 -1.53 -13.27 -7.01
CA GLY A 104 -1.78 -14.40 -6.12
C GLY A 104 -2.39 -14.02 -4.77
N ALA A 105 -2.87 -12.78 -4.62
CA ALA A 105 -3.47 -12.26 -3.40
C ALA A 105 -4.66 -13.09 -2.92
N GLN A 106 -5.62 -13.42 -3.80
CA GLN A 106 -6.81 -14.19 -3.44
C GLN A 106 -6.47 -15.60 -2.97
N GLU A 107 -5.50 -16.27 -3.63
CA GLU A 107 -5.05 -17.60 -3.21
C GLU A 107 -4.35 -17.56 -1.84
N ALA A 108 -3.52 -16.55 -1.61
CA ALA A 108 -2.84 -16.33 -0.33
C ALA A 108 -3.85 -16.02 0.79
N TRP A 109 -4.86 -15.20 0.51
CA TRP A 109 -5.95 -14.88 1.44
C TRP A 109 -6.79 -16.12 1.77
N ILE A 110 -7.28 -16.87 0.78
CA ILE A 110 -8.05 -18.11 1.04
C ILE A 110 -7.24 -19.10 1.86
N LYS A 111 -5.93 -19.23 1.58
CA LYS A 111 -5.03 -20.09 2.35
C LYS A 111 -4.95 -19.64 3.81
N SER A 112 -4.81 -18.34 4.07
CA SER A 112 -4.75 -17.83 5.45
C SER A 112 -6.07 -18.01 6.19
N MET A 113 -7.22 -17.82 5.53
CA MET A 113 -8.54 -18.07 6.12
C MET A 113 -8.70 -19.53 6.54
N ARG A 114 -8.23 -20.47 5.72
CA ARG A 114 -8.22 -21.91 6.06
C ARG A 114 -7.27 -22.21 7.22
N SER A 115 -6.05 -21.67 7.20
CA SER A 115 -5.07 -21.88 8.27
C SER A 115 -5.52 -21.32 9.62
N ASN A 116 -6.34 -20.27 9.63
CA ASN A 116 -6.90 -19.67 10.84
C ASN A 116 -8.27 -20.25 11.25
N ASN A 117 -8.76 -21.32 10.60
CA ASN A 117 -10.07 -21.92 10.86
C ASN A 117 -11.25 -20.94 10.71
N LEU A 118 -11.14 -19.97 9.80
CA LEU A 118 -12.20 -18.98 9.52
C LEU A 118 -13.14 -19.43 8.39
N VAL A 119 -12.76 -20.48 7.64
CA VAL A 119 -13.63 -21.10 6.64
C VAL A 119 -14.58 -22.10 7.31
N LYS A 120 -15.88 -21.94 7.08
CA LYS A 120 -16.93 -22.88 7.50
C LYS A 120 -17.78 -23.26 6.29
N ASP A 121 -17.96 -24.55 6.04
CA ASP A 121 -18.75 -25.06 4.92
C ASP A 121 -18.43 -24.40 3.56
N GLU A 122 -17.14 -24.24 3.27
CA GLU A 122 -16.63 -23.55 2.07
C GLU A 122 -17.13 -22.10 1.91
N ALA A 123 -17.40 -21.43 3.05
CA ALA A 123 -17.79 -20.04 3.12
C ALA A 123 -16.94 -19.27 4.16
N ILE A 124 -16.87 -17.96 3.98
CA ILE A 124 -16.13 -17.00 4.81
C ILE A 124 -17.07 -15.85 5.14
N SER A 125 -17.00 -15.29 6.35
CA SER A 125 -17.85 -14.15 6.71
C SER A 125 -17.54 -12.93 5.84
N LEU A 126 -18.55 -12.11 5.56
CA LEU A 126 -18.42 -10.91 4.74
C LEU A 126 -17.41 -9.92 5.33
N GLU A 127 -17.31 -9.83 6.65
CA GLU A 127 -16.25 -9.09 7.35
C GLU A 127 -14.84 -9.55 6.95
N GLU A 128 -14.59 -10.86 6.91
CA GLU A 128 -13.27 -11.39 6.55
C GLU A 128 -12.99 -11.24 5.05
N VAL A 129 -14.02 -11.19 4.21
CA VAL A 129 -13.90 -10.80 2.80
C VAL A 129 -13.44 -9.34 2.68
N ALA A 130 -14.11 -8.42 3.37
CA ALA A 130 -13.77 -7.00 3.36
C ALA A 130 -12.34 -6.74 3.90
N LYS A 131 -11.95 -7.41 4.99
CA LYS A 131 -10.57 -7.38 5.50
C LYS A 131 -9.57 -7.96 4.51
N GLY A 132 -9.93 -9.06 3.84
CA GLY A 132 -9.13 -9.69 2.80
C GLY A 132 -8.76 -8.72 1.68
N MET A 133 -9.72 -7.96 1.17
CA MET A 133 -9.51 -6.98 0.08
C MET A 133 -8.53 -5.85 0.44
N ILE A 134 -8.37 -5.53 1.74
CA ILE A 134 -7.47 -4.48 2.21
C ILE A 134 -6.07 -5.02 2.54
N LEU A 135 -5.99 -6.24 3.06
CA LEU A 135 -4.76 -6.83 3.59
C LEU A 135 -3.92 -7.59 2.55
N TYR A 136 -4.55 -8.09 1.48
CA TYR A 136 -3.93 -8.92 0.44
C TYR A 136 -3.98 -8.21 -0.92
#